data_AF-A0A9P7F1H6-F1
#
_entry.id   AF-A0A9P7F1H6-F1
#
_cell.length_a   1.000
_cell.length_b   1.000
_cell.length_c   1.000
_cell.angle_alpha   90.00
_cell.angle_beta   90.00
_cell.angle_gamma   90.00
#
_symmetry.space_group_name_H-M   'P 1'
#
loop_
_entity.id
_entity.type
_entity.pdbx_description
1 polymer ?
#
loop_
_entity_poly.entity_id
_entity_poly.type
_entity_poly.pdbx_seq_one_letter_code
_entity_poly.pdbx_strand_id
1 'polypeptide(L)'
;MESIPPSYTPSPPSPSYSTQLLPGEQTVEETRRRSLQTQNIGVFRRITDSITLVLKDQPLGSITPVYGRNGRVRGHIFLRSSEGLVEVTLKLEGHLRLETSGAAITTLVVSESYSLWSSSSTAGSPCPRNLPFAISCPSIFMDGCQPQPLPPSFENKFATCSYTLSVVVSRPRRFLSSNDSLVVPVCYHPRSRPHTSMLPSDVPFMTTVKSSPEEWHQVLSTMNATQSSRLAPVQCLLFIPSVQVYPFSETIPFHLQLRAPSSSLAPFLDKFAPDHSLPVLPSGKINIRVYLLRQVVVKVFEKQKVSKRIIGEGKLTYSSPLPDNHHSYRNVPLGEGIDCLDWDGELRCTEDVTVGSFATNPLSVKDFIVLSLEPLQPLKCPLLASKYFHPIRLVTDPWSDHAVTW
;
A
#
# COMPACT_ATOMS: atom_id res chain seq x y z
N MET A 1 8.50 -21.41 65.75
CA MET A 1 8.97 -22.45 64.81
C MET A 1 8.81 -21.87 63.42
N GLU A 2 9.89 -21.33 62.85
CA GLU A 2 9.88 -20.81 61.47
C GLU A 2 10.06 -21.98 60.50
N SER A 3 9.10 -22.16 59.60
CA SER A 3 9.15 -23.19 58.57
C SER A 3 10.13 -22.77 57.48
N ILE A 4 11.24 -23.50 57.36
CA ILE A 4 12.20 -23.30 56.29
C ILE A 4 11.56 -23.79 54.97
N PRO A 5 11.57 -22.98 53.90
CA PRO A 5 11.01 -23.40 52.61
C PRO A 5 11.81 -24.59 52.04
N PRO A 6 11.15 -25.47 51.25
CA PRO A 6 11.81 -26.63 50.67
C PRO A 6 12.99 -26.21 49.79
N SER A 7 14.09 -26.96 49.91
CA SER A 7 15.27 -26.76 49.08
C SER A 7 14.95 -27.21 47.65
N TYR A 8 14.94 -26.26 46.72
CA TYR A 8 14.77 -26.57 45.30
C TYR A 8 16.11 -26.96 44.70
N THR A 9 16.14 -28.13 44.05
CA THR A 9 17.28 -28.55 43.23
C THR A 9 17.36 -27.63 42.01
N PRO A 10 18.55 -27.08 41.68
CA PRO A 10 18.70 -26.22 40.51
C PRO A 10 18.26 -26.99 39.25
N SER A 11 17.41 -26.37 38.45
CA SER A 11 16.99 -26.91 37.17
C SER A 11 18.22 -27.13 36.27
N PRO A 12 18.26 -28.21 35.47
CA PRO A 12 19.31 -28.40 34.49
C PRO A 12 19.37 -27.20 33.52
N PRO A 13 20.55 -26.91 32.95
CA PRO A 13 20.67 -25.83 31.98
C PRO A 13 19.71 -26.07 30.81
N SER A 14 19.05 -25.00 30.37
CA SER A 14 18.21 -25.05 29.17
C SER A 14 19.02 -25.65 28.00
N PRO A 15 18.41 -26.54 27.21
CA PRO A 15 19.11 -27.12 26.06
C PRO A 15 19.60 -26.03 25.11
N SER A 16 20.70 -26.30 24.41
CA SER A 16 21.20 -25.37 23.40
C SER A 16 20.25 -25.33 22.21
N TYR A 17 19.46 -24.27 22.13
CA TYR A 17 18.59 -24.03 20.98
C TYR A 17 19.44 -23.67 19.76
N SER A 18 19.21 -24.39 18.65
CA SER A 18 19.76 -24.08 17.34
C SER A 18 18.75 -23.29 16.52
N THR A 19 19.22 -22.40 15.65
CA THR A 19 18.35 -21.73 14.65
C THR A 19 18.13 -22.59 13.40
N GLN A 20 18.78 -23.76 13.33
CA GLN A 20 18.68 -24.74 12.26
C GLN A 20 18.03 -26.02 12.80
N LEU A 21 17.01 -26.51 12.09
CA LEU A 21 16.33 -27.77 12.41
C LEU A 21 17.32 -28.94 12.34
N LEU A 22 17.35 -29.75 13.38
CA LEU A 22 18.06 -31.02 13.38
C LEU A 22 17.24 -32.11 12.66
N PRO A 23 17.88 -33.22 12.24
CA PRO A 23 17.17 -34.34 11.65
C PRO A 23 16.06 -34.87 12.57
N GLY A 24 14.81 -34.86 12.09
CA GLY A 24 13.64 -35.32 12.86
C GLY A 24 12.88 -34.21 13.59
N GLU A 25 13.40 -32.99 13.63
CA GLU A 25 12.65 -31.83 14.12
C GLU A 25 11.71 -31.30 13.03
N GLN A 26 10.51 -30.88 13.43
CA GLN A 26 9.55 -30.19 12.58
C GLN A 26 9.22 -28.83 13.20
N THR A 27 9.21 -27.78 12.38
CA THR A 27 8.71 -26.48 12.82
C THR A 27 7.19 -26.53 12.89
N VAL A 28 6.62 -26.26 14.06
CA VAL A 28 5.16 -26.18 14.26
C VAL A 28 4.58 -24.97 13.51
N GLU A 29 5.39 -23.93 13.34
CA GLU A 29 5.03 -22.70 12.63
C GLU A 29 6.22 -22.26 11.78
N GLU A 30 6.17 -22.55 10.48
CA GLU A 30 7.18 -22.05 9.55
C GLU A 30 6.87 -20.58 9.27
N THR A 31 7.59 -19.66 9.93
CA THR A 31 7.68 -18.28 9.46
C THR A 31 8.32 -18.35 8.08
N ARG A 32 7.49 -18.47 7.03
CA ARG A 32 7.97 -18.45 5.65
C ARG A 32 8.75 -17.16 5.51
N ARG A 33 10.08 -17.25 5.54
CA ARG A 33 10.99 -16.24 5.01
C ARG A 33 10.83 -16.24 3.49
N ARG A 34 9.62 -15.96 2.99
CA ARG A 34 9.33 -15.64 1.60
C ARG A 34 9.75 -14.21 1.26
N SER A 35 10.83 -13.77 1.86
CA SER A 35 11.78 -12.91 1.19
C SER A 35 13.11 -13.67 1.38
N LEU A 36 13.77 -14.21 0.35
CA LEU A 36 14.34 -13.37 -0.71
C LEU A 36 14.26 -11.89 -0.31
N GLN A 37 14.80 -11.54 0.86
CA GLN A 37 15.44 -10.25 0.98
C GLN A 37 16.43 -10.35 -0.16
N THR A 38 16.09 -9.74 -1.30
CA THR A 38 17.12 -9.27 -2.22
C THR A 38 17.98 -8.44 -1.30
N GLN A 39 19.02 -9.06 -0.74
CA GLN A 39 20.04 -8.32 -0.02
C GLN A 39 20.43 -7.29 -1.05
N ASN A 40 20.13 -6.03 -0.75
CA ASN A 40 20.46 -4.97 -1.65
C ASN A 40 21.99 -4.96 -1.65
N ILE A 41 22.59 -5.67 -2.60
CA ILE A 41 24.04 -5.83 -2.78
C ILE A 41 24.52 -5.01 -3.98
N GLY A 42 23.57 -4.37 -4.69
CA GLY A 42 23.84 -3.51 -5.82
C GLY A 42 24.52 -2.21 -5.39
N VAL A 43 25.12 -1.57 -6.39
CA VAL A 43 25.80 -0.29 -6.24
C VAL A 43 25.27 0.64 -7.32
N PHE A 44 24.88 1.84 -6.91
CA PHE A 44 24.57 2.94 -7.83
C PHE A 44 25.78 3.86 -7.95
N ARG A 45 26.10 4.30 -9.17
CA ARG A 45 27.23 5.20 -9.44
C ARG A 45 26.81 6.35 -10.32
N ARG A 46 27.15 7.57 -9.90
CA ARG A 46 27.02 8.80 -10.69
C ARG A 46 28.38 9.48 -10.81
N ILE A 47 28.73 9.92 -12.01
CA ILE A 47 30.05 10.49 -12.33
C ILE A 47 29.83 11.83 -13.03
N THR A 48 30.54 12.86 -12.58
CA THR A 48 30.77 14.12 -13.29
C THR A 48 32.28 14.29 -13.52
N ASP A 49 32.69 15.40 -14.13
CA ASP A 49 34.10 15.67 -14.40
C ASP A 49 34.96 15.82 -13.14
N SER A 50 34.33 16.07 -11.99
CA SER A 50 34.98 16.45 -10.73
C SER A 50 34.61 15.56 -9.55
N ILE A 51 33.40 14.98 -9.56
CA ILE A 51 32.83 14.23 -8.44
C ILE A 51 32.35 12.87 -8.96
N THR A 52 32.70 11.80 -8.27
CA THR A 52 32.07 10.48 -8.44
C THR A 52 31.38 10.10 -7.14
N LEU A 53 30.08 9.91 -7.19
CA LEU A 53 29.27 9.41 -6.09
C LEU A 53 28.99 7.91 -6.30
N VAL A 54 29.29 7.11 -5.27
CA VAL A 54 28.98 5.68 -5.22
C VAL A 54 28.10 5.40 -4.02
N LEU A 55 26.90 4.87 -4.26
CA LEU A 55 25.93 4.50 -3.24
C LEU A 55 25.82 2.97 -3.18
N LYS A 56 25.97 2.41 -1.98
CA LYS A 56 25.89 0.98 -1.71
C LYS A 56 24.46 0.59 -1.33
N ASP A 57 24.25 -0.70 -1.14
CA ASP A 57 23.03 -1.28 -0.62
C ASP A 57 21.81 -0.96 -1.49
N GLN A 58 21.99 -1.04 -2.82
CA GLN A 58 20.93 -0.78 -3.81
C GLN A 58 20.33 -2.07 -4.37
N PRO A 59 19.07 -2.06 -4.82
CA PRO A 59 18.51 -3.18 -5.57
C PRO A 59 19.34 -3.45 -6.83
N LEU A 60 19.52 -4.73 -7.17
CA LEU A 60 20.26 -5.13 -8.36
C LEU A 60 19.61 -4.53 -9.61
N GLY A 61 20.41 -3.90 -10.47
CA GLY A 61 19.93 -3.25 -11.69
C GLY A 61 19.21 -1.92 -11.47
N SER A 62 19.16 -1.37 -10.25
CA SER A 62 18.48 -0.10 -10.02
C SER A 62 19.20 1.07 -10.69
N ILE A 63 18.46 1.82 -11.51
CA ILE A 63 18.92 3.07 -12.14
C ILE A 63 18.72 4.30 -11.25
N THR A 64 18.05 4.15 -10.12
CA THR A 64 17.79 5.25 -9.16
C THR A 64 17.94 4.70 -7.74
N PRO A 65 18.68 5.39 -6.86
CA PRO A 65 18.82 4.94 -5.49
C PRO A 65 17.48 4.83 -4.77
N VAL A 66 17.28 3.73 -4.03
CA VAL A 66 16.04 3.47 -3.30
C VAL A 66 16.34 3.35 -1.80
N TYR A 67 15.62 4.12 -0.99
CA TYR A 67 15.74 4.05 0.48
C TYR A 67 14.36 4.02 1.13
N GLY A 68 14.25 3.29 2.24
CA GLY A 68 13.04 3.26 3.06
C GLY A 68 13.12 4.18 4.26
N ARG A 69 12.11 4.09 5.14
CA ARG A 69 12.07 4.76 6.44
C ARG A 69 13.28 4.34 7.28
N ASN A 70 13.95 5.32 7.91
CA ASN A 70 15.21 5.12 8.63
C ASN A 70 16.31 4.44 7.77
N GLY A 71 16.16 4.45 6.44
CA GLY A 71 17.12 3.84 5.54
C GLY A 71 18.49 4.46 5.68
N ARG A 72 19.53 3.63 5.71
CA ARG A 72 20.91 4.10 5.81
C ARG A 72 21.46 4.33 4.41
N VAL A 73 21.79 5.58 4.09
CA VAL A 73 22.48 5.96 2.86
C VAL A 73 23.97 5.80 3.10
N ARG A 74 24.58 4.75 2.52
CA ARG A 74 26.01 4.45 2.65
C ARG A 74 26.71 4.61 1.30
N GLY A 75 27.88 5.21 1.31
CA GLY A 75 28.58 5.45 0.05
C GLY A 75 29.99 5.97 0.18
N HIS A 76 30.55 6.30 -0.98
CA HIS A 76 31.82 6.96 -1.15
C HIS A 76 31.68 8.12 -2.12
N ILE A 77 32.36 9.21 -1.82
CA ILE A 77 32.54 10.33 -2.74
C ILE A 77 34.01 10.34 -3.15
N PHE A 78 34.27 10.25 -4.45
CA PHE A 78 35.60 10.41 -5.00
C PHE A 78 35.72 11.77 -5.67
N LEU A 79 36.77 12.51 -5.33
CA LEU A 79 37.06 13.84 -5.85
C LEU A 79 38.23 13.75 -6.82
N ARG A 80 38.08 14.32 -8.02
CA ARG A 80 39.16 14.34 -9.02
C ARG A 80 40.35 15.18 -8.55
N SER A 81 40.08 16.32 -7.92
CA SER A 81 41.09 17.17 -7.30
C SER A 81 40.60 17.69 -5.95
N SER A 82 41.47 17.58 -4.95
CA SER A 82 41.29 18.12 -3.60
C SER A 82 41.97 19.46 -3.38
N GLU A 83 42.65 20.00 -4.40
CA GLU A 83 43.32 21.30 -4.30
C GLU A 83 42.31 22.43 -4.17
N GLY A 84 42.61 23.35 -3.25
CA GLY A 84 41.80 24.53 -2.99
C GLY A 84 40.39 24.23 -2.49
N LEU A 85 40.11 23.04 -1.96
CA LEU A 85 38.82 22.75 -1.34
C LEU A 85 38.69 23.47 0.00
N VAL A 86 37.51 24.05 0.23
CA VAL A 86 37.12 24.63 1.51
C VAL A 86 36.17 23.70 2.25
N GLU A 87 35.19 23.12 1.55
CA GLU A 87 34.18 22.28 2.18
C GLU A 87 33.66 21.22 1.19
N VAL A 88 33.32 20.05 1.73
CA VAL A 88 32.55 19.02 1.04
C VAL A 88 31.32 18.69 1.88
N THR A 89 30.15 18.98 1.34
CA THR A 89 28.87 18.81 2.02
C THR A 89 28.00 17.81 1.26
N LEU A 90 27.34 16.91 1.98
CA LEU A 90 26.29 16.04 1.46
C LEU A 90 24.93 16.58 1.92
N LYS A 91 23.98 16.76 1.00
CA LYS A 91 22.64 17.27 1.31
C LYS A 91 21.57 16.26 0.90
N LEU A 92 20.60 16.04 1.77
CA LEU A 92 19.37 15.29 1.46
C LEU A 92 18.20 16.27 1.52
N GLU A 93 17.60 16.52 0.36
CA GLU A 93 16.48 17.44 0.23
C GLU A 93 15.26 16.70 -0.30
N GLY A 94 14.06 17.10 0.12
CA GLY A 94 12.82 16.54 -0.37
C GLY A 94 11.76 17.61 -0.49
N HIS A 95 11.03 17.54 -1.58
CA HIS A 95 10.12 18.59 -2.02
C HIS A 95 8.75 17.97 -2.28
N LEU A 96 7.71 18.55 -1.69
CA LEU A 96 6.32 18.29 -2.01
C LEU A 96 5.79 19.44 -2.85
N ARG A 97 5.68 19.23 -4.15
CA ARG A 97 5.08 20.18 -5.10
C ARG A 97 3.64 19.79 -5.35
N LEU A 98 2.72 20.73 -5.15
CA LEU A 98 1.28 20.56 -5.36
C LEU A 98 0.78 21.59 -6.35
N GLU A 99 -0.08 21.18 -7.27
CA GLU A 99 -0.59 22.03 -8.33
C GLU A 99 -2.12 21.92 -8.48
N THR A 100 -2.80 23.05 -8.39
CA THR A 100 -4.24 23.19 -8.63
C THR A 100 -4.50 24.23 -9.73
N SER A 101 -5.76 24.49 -10.09
CA SER A 101 -6.08 25.37 -11.22
C SER A 101 -5.65 26.81 -10.92
N GLY A 102 -4.45 27.17 -11.41
CA GLY A 102 -3.84 28.49 -11.31
C GLY A 102 -2.91 28.71 -10.12
N ALA A 103 -2.59 27.69 -9.31
CA ALA A 103 -1.69 27.84 -8.17
C ALA A 103 -0.83 26.59 -7.95
N ALA A 104 0.46 26.81 -7.68
CA ALA A 104 1.40 25.78 -7.27
C ALA A 104 2.04 26.16 -5.93
N ILE A 105 2.15 25.19 -5.02
CA ILE A 105 2.89 25.32 -3.75
C ILE A 105 4.00 24.28 -3.75
N THR A 106 5.18 24.65 -3.29
CA THR A 106 6.28 23.71 -3.03
C THR A 106 6.66 23.81 -1.56
N THR A 107 6.59 22.69 -0.85
CA THR A 107 6.95 22.59 0.57
C THR A 107 8.18 21.71 0.70
N LEU A 108 9.16 22.16 1.47
CA LEU A 108 10.34 21.38 1.81
C LEU A 108 9.96 20.38 2.90
N VAL A 109 9.97 19.08 2.57
CA VAL A 109 9.66 18.00 3.52
C VAL A 109 10.90 17.48 4.23
N VAL A 110 12.09 17.65 3.65
CA VAL A 110 13.36 17.36 4.30
C VAL A 110 14.45 18.28 3.77
N SER A 111 15.37 18.70 4.63
CA SER A 111 16.51 19.54 4.29
C SER A 111 17.65 19.31 5.29
N GLU A 112 18.34 18.19 5.09
CA GLU A 112 19.47 17.81 5.94
C GLU A 112 20.78 18.07 5.22
N SER A 113 21.78 18.57 5.94
CA SER A 113 23.12 18.85 5.42
C SER A 113 24.18 18.27 6.35
N TYR A 114 25.11 17.50 5.78
CA TYR A 114 26.17 16.80 6.48
C TYR A 114 27.51 17.29 5.95
N SER A 115 28.30 17.96 6.80
CA SER A 115 29.68 18.35 6.46
C SER A 115 30.58 17.11 6.55
N LEU A 116 31.08 16.65 5.41
CA LEU A 116 31.95 15.47 5.34
C LEU A 116 33.42 15.84 5.53
N TRP A 117 33.79 17.06 5.13
CA TRP A 117 35.10 17.62 5.34
C TRP A 117 35.04 19.15 5.27
N SER A 118 35.81 19.83 6.11
CA SER A 118 35.99 21.29 6.07
C SER A 118 37.44 21.65 6.40
N SER A 119 38.00 22.61 5.66
CA SER A 119 39.36 23.11 5.90
C SER A 119 39.51 23.77 7.28
N SER A 120 38.42 24.29 7.85
CA SER A 120 38.45 24.92 9.18
C SER A 120 38.48 23.91 10.33
N SER A 121 37.93 22.71 10.14
CA SER A 121 37.88 21.69 11.19
C SER A 121 39.10 20.77 11.18
N THR A 122 39.74 20.59 10.03
CA THR A 122 40.94 19.75 9.90
C THR A 122 42.19 20.62 9.82
N ALA A 123 42.93 20.74 10.94
CA ALA A 123 44.09 21.61 11.13
C ALA A 123 45.22 21.43 10.09
N GLY A 124 45.05 22.00 8.90
CA GLY A 124 46.05 22.03 7.83
C GLY A 124 46.17 20.76 6.97
N SER A 125 45.43 19.69 7.26
CA SER A 125 45.46 18.48 6.42
C SER A 125 44.67 18.68 5.13
N PRO A 126 45.19 18.31 3.95
CA PRO A 126 44.44 18.41 2.70
C PRO A 126 43.22 17.47 2.70
N CYS A 127 42.18 17.85 1.96
CA CYS A 127 40.98 17.01 1.82
C CYS A 127 41.33 15.66 1.17
N PRO A 128 40.91 14.52 1.75
CA PRO A 128 41.14 13.22 1.15
C PRO A 128 40.32 13.08 -0.14
N ARG A 129 40.89 12.41 -1.15
CA ARG A 129 40.21 12.18 -2.43
C ARG A 129 39.05 11.20 -2.36
N ASN A 130 38.97 10.38 -1.31
CA ASN A 130 37.89 9.43 -1.06
C ASN A 130 37.28 9.74 0.31
N LEU A 131 36.01 10.12 0.32
CA LEU A 131 35.24 10.44 1.50
C LEU A 131 34.15 9.38 1.69
N PRO A 132 34.37 8.36 2.55
CA PRO A 132 33.30 7.45 2.93
C PRO A 132 32.27 8.19 3.79
N PHE A 133 30.99 7.85 3.62
CA PHE A 133 29.93 8.41 4.43
C PHE A 133 28.84 7.37 4.73
N ALA A 134 28.12 7.62 5.81
CA ALA A 134 26.92 6.89 6.16
C ALA A 134 25.97 7.82 6.93
N ILE A 135 24.82 8.13 6.34
CA ILE A 135 23.78 8.97 6.95
C ILE A 135 22.48 8.18 7.03
N SER A 136 21.56 8.58 7.90
CA SER A 136 20.23 7.99 7.99
C SER A 136 19.20 8.93 7.36
N CYS A 137 18.28 8.40 6.57
CA CYS A 137 17.12 9.15 6.12
C CYS A 137 16.27 9.56 7.35
N PRO A 138 15.87 10.84 7.47
CA PRO A 138 14.94 11.25 8.52
C PRO A 138 13.65 10.45 8.43
N SER A 139 13.01 10.19 9.58
CA SER A 139 11.71 9.49 9.60
C SER A 139 10.52 10.43 9.65
N ILE A 140 10.74 11.68 10.07
CA ILE A 140 9.69 12.62 10.44
C ILE A 140 9.99 13.96 9.79
N PHE A 141 8.94 14.67 9.36
CA PHE A 141 8.99 16.09 9.05
C PHE A 141 7.92 16.86 9.81
N MET A 142 8.10 18.17 9.91
CA MET A 142 7.13 19.06 10.53
C MET A 142 6.12 19.52 9.49
N ASP A 143 4.88 19.06 9.63
CA ASP A 143 3.76 19.54 8.83
C ASP A 143 2.96 20.55 9.65
N GLY A 144 3.30 21.83 9.48
CA GLY A 144 2.91 22.87 10.43
C GLY A 144 3.54 22.59 11.81
N CYS A 145 2.71 22.35 12.82
CA CYS A 145 3.16 22.07 14.19
C CYS A 145 3.15 20.57 14.54
N GLN A 146 2.77 19.69 13.61
CA GLN A 146 2.61 18.26 13.90
C GLN A 146 3.72 17.44 13.26
N PRO A 147 4.44 16.60 14.02
CA PRO A 147 5.39 15.66 13.45
C PRO A 147 4.64 14.59 12.64
N GLN A 148 4.97 14.44 11.36
CA GLN A 148 4.40 13.45 10.46
C GLN A 148 5.51 12.60 9.83
N PRO A 149 5.24 11.33 9.48
CA PRO A 149 6.21 10.51 8.77
C PRO A 149 6.51 11.13 7.39
N LEU A 150 7.76 11.01 6.92
CA LEU A 150 8.09 11.46 5.56
C LEU A 150 7.18 10.79 4.52
N PRO A 151 6.57 11.56 3.60
CA PRO A 151 5.75 10.98 2.54
C PRO A 151 6.62 10.18 1.55
N PRO A 152 6.11 9.09 0.97
CA PRO A 152 6.82 8.36 -0.09
C PRO A 152 7.08 9.26 -1.31
N SER A 153 8.10 8.91 -2.11
CA SER A 153 8.22 9.41 -3.48
C SER A 153 6.92 9.09 -4.23
N PHE A 154 6.28 10.12 -4.75
CA PHE A 154 4.93 10.01 -5.30
C PHE A 154 4.74 11.00 -6.45
N GLU A 155 4.04 10.58 -7.49
CA GLU A 155 3.70 11.45 -8.61
C GLU A 155 2.28 11.18 -9.08
N ASN A 156 1.53 12.26 -9.26
CA ASN A 156 0.27 12.25 -10.00
C ASN A 156 0.09 13.60 -10.72
N LYS A 157 -1.05 13.75 -11.41
CA LYS A 157 -1.40 14.96 -12.16
C LYS A 157 -1.33 16.28 -11.36
N PHE A 158 -1.48 16.24 -10.03
CA PHE A 158 -1.63 17.43 -9.17
C PHE A 158 -0.60 17.50 -8.03
N ALA A 159 0.29 16.52 -7.91
CA ALA A 159 1.20 16.38 -6.78
C ALA A 159 2.44 15.58 -7.17
N THR A 160 3.59 16.07 -6.74
CA THR A 160 4.88 15.39 -6.86
C THR A 160 5.59 15.49 -5.52
N CYS A 161 5.98 14.36 -4.95
CA CYS A 161 6.90 14.28 -3.83
C CYS A 161 8.20 13.63 -4.32
N SER A 162 9.29 14.40 -4.29
CA SER A 162 10.59 13.97 -4.80
C SER A 162 11.69 14.21 -3.77
N TYR A 163 12.73 13.40 -3.83
CA TYR A 163 13.90 13.50 -2.96
C TYR A 163 15.17 13.55 -3.80
N THR A 164 16.16 14.31 -3.34
CA THR A 164 17.45 14.48 -4.01
C THR A 164 18.58 14.33 -3.00
N LEU A 165 19.65 13.66 -3.42
CA LEU A 165 20.92 13.61 -2.71
C LEU A 165 21.94 14.42 -3.51
N SER A 166 22.49 15.45 -2.89
CA SER A 166 23.40 16.39 -3.53
C SER A 166 24.76 16.39 -2.84
N VAL A 167 25.83 16.24 -3.61
CA VAL A 167 27.20 16.48 -3.15
C VAL A 167 27.58 17.87 -3.61
N VAL A 168 27.95 18.74 -2.67
CA VAL A 168 28.40 20.12 -2.92
C VAL A 168 29.85 20.25 -2.51
N VAL A 169 30.67 20.74 -3.43
CA VAL A 169 32.11 20.93 -3.24
C VAL A 169 32.43 22.41 -3.41
N SER A 170 32.83 23.05 -2.31
CA SER A 170 33.05 24.50 -2.25
C SER A 170 34.53 24.83 -2.40
N ARG A 171 34.86 25.77 -3.29
CA ARG A 171 36.22 26.32 -3.47
C ARG A 171 36.23 27.84 -3.29
N PRO A 172 37.26 28.41 -2.66
CA PRO A 172 37.43 29.85 -2.58
C PRO A 172 37.85 30.35 -3.96
N ARG A 173 37.22 31.41 -4.47
CA ARG A 173 37.82 32.24 -5.52
C ARG A 173 37.98 33.66 -5.01
N ARG A 174 38.84 34.44 -5.67
CA ARG A 174 39.19 35.82 -5.30
C ARG A 174 37.98 36.78 -5.24
N PHE A 175 36.85 36.46 -5.89
CA PHE A 175 35.68 37.35 -5.94
C PHE A 175 34.29 36.68 -5.80
N LEU A 176 34.16 35.34 -5.91
CA LEU A 176 32.91 34.59 -5.67
C LEU A 176 33.22 33.10 -5.43
N SER A 177 32.58 32.43 -4.47
CA SER A 177 32.75 30.99 -4.28
C SER A 177 32.27 30.24 -5.53
N SER A 178 33.07 29.26 -5.97
CA SER A 178 32.65 28.33 -7.03
C SER A 178 32.24 27.05 -6.38
N ASN A 179 30.97 26.71 -6.54
CA ASN A 179 30.43 25.46 -6.06
C ASN A 179 30.30 24.51 -7.24
N ASP A 180 30.95 23.37 -7.13
CA ASP A 180 30.69 22.24 -8.00
C ASP A 180 29.68 21.34 -7.30
N SER A 181 28.71 20.81 -8.04
CA SER A 181 27.66 20.00 -7.43
C SER A 181 27.25 18.84 -8.30
N LEU A 182 27.00 17.71 -7.65
CA LEU A 182 26.45 16.50 -8.25
C LEU A 182 25.13 16.21 -7.54
N VAL A 183 24.03 16.20 -8.28
CA VAL A 183 22.68 15.94 -7.77
C VAL A 183 22.18 14.60 -8.31
N VAL A 184 21.61 13.77 -7.44
CA VAL A 184 21.02 12.47 -7.78
C VAL A 184 19.60 12.39 -7.24
N PRO A 185 18.60 12.06 -8.07
CA PRO A 185 17.25 11.79 -7.58
C PRO A 185 17.25 10.52 -6.73
N VAL A 186 16.43 10.50 -5.68
CA VAL A 186 16.28 9.40 -4.76
C VAL A 186 14.81 8.98 -4.73
N CYS A 187 14.56 7.67 -4.82
CA CYS A 187 13.26 7.09 -4.58
C CYS A 187 13.13 6.74 -3.09
N TYR A 188 12.34 7.51 -2.36
CA TYR A 188 12.03 7.22 -0.96
C TYR A 188 10.77 6.35 -0.89
N HIS A 189 10.94 5.09 -0.52
CA HIS A 189 9.90 4.07 -0.48
C HIS A 189 9.77 3.49 0.94
N PRO A 190 9.11 4.20 1.87
CA PRO A 190 8.95 3.75 3.24
C PRO A 190 8.13 2.46 3.30
N ARG A 191 8.69 1.44 3.95
CA ARG A 191 8.05 0.15 4.12
C ARG A 191 6.96 0.22 5.19
N SER A 192 5.83 -0.44 4.93
CA SER A 192 4.68 -0.56 5.80
C SER A 192 4.08 -1.95 5.67
N ARG A 193 3.51 -2.48 6.76
CA ARG A 193 2.96 -3.85 6.84
C ARG A 193 1.59 -3.83 7.52
N PRO A 194 0.75 -4.85 7.28
CA PRO A 194 -0.40 -5.12 8.12
C PRO A 194 0.04 -5.42 9.55
N HIS A 195 -0.85 -5.22 10.52
CA HIS A 195 -0.60 -5.57 11.92
C HIS A 195 -0.82 -7.06 12.21
N THR A 196 -1.60 -7.74 11.37
CA THR A 196 -1.88 -9.18 11.44
C THR A 196 -1.90 -9.77 10.03
N SER A 197 -1.73 -11.08 9.90
CA SER A 197 -1.87 -11.76 8.61
C SER A 197 -3.30 -11.61 8.09
N MET A 198 -3.43 -11.56 6.77
CA MET A 198 -4.72 -11.77 6.11
C MET A 198 -4.99 -13.27 5.98
N LEU A 199 -6.27 -13.66 5.97
CA LEU A 199 -6.68 -15.00 5.58
C LEU A 199 -6.11 -15.36 4.20
N PRO A 200 -5.58 -16.59 4.01
CA PRO A 200 -5.14 -17.06 2.71
C PRO A 200 -6.30 -17.06 1.69
N SER A 201 -6.03 -16.62 0.46
CA SER A 201 -7.04 -16.49 -0.60
C SER A 201 -7.57 -17.84 -1.11
N ASP A 202 -6.89 -18.94 -0.80
CA ASP A 202 -7.25 -20.31 -1.19
C ASP A 202 -8.27 -20.96 -0.25
N VAL A 203 -8.62 -20.33 0.87
CA VAL A 203 -9.62 -20.85 1.81
C VAL A 203 -11.02 -20.28 1.50
N PRO A 204 -12.04 -21.10 1.21
CA PRO A 204 -13.37 -20.62 0.88
C PRO A 204 -14.05 -19.84 2.02
N PHE A 205 -14.82 -18.80 1.66
CA PHE A 205 -15.61 -18.00 2.59
C PHE A 205 -16.54 -18.87 3.46
N MET A 206 -17.29 -19.79 2.84
CA MET A 206 -18.28 -20.62 3.54
C MET A 206 -17.68 -21.54 4.61
N THR A 207 -16.39 -21.88 4.51
CA THR A 207 -15.66 -22.64 5.52
C THR A 207 -15.28 -21.74 6.69
N THR A 208 -14.67 -20.59 6.39
CA THR A 208 -14.10 -19.68 7.38
C THR A 208 -15.14 -18.85 8.13
N VAL A 209 -16.24 -18.46 7.50
CA VAL A 209 -17.30 -17.66 8.15
C VAL A 209 -17.92 -18.38 9.36
N LYS A 210 -17.88 -19.72 9.38
CA LYS A 210 -18.39 -20.53 10.49
C LYS A 210 -17.32 -20.82 11.55
N SER A 211 -16.09 -21.08 11.12
CA SER A 211 -15.00 -21.44 12.04
C SER A 211 -14.34 -20.23 12.69
N SER A 212 -14.30 -19.11 11.97
CA SER A 212 -13.53 -17.90 12.29
C SER A 212 -14.24 -16.63 11.74
N PRO A 213 -15.48 -16.33 12.18
CA PRO A 213 -16.23 -15.17 11.70
C PRO A 213 -15.51 -13.83 11.95
N GLU A 214 -14.67 -13.74 12.98
CA GLU A 214 -13.86 -12.57 13.34
C GLU A 214 -12.82 -12.20 12.27
N GLU A 215 -12.49 -13.13 11.37
CA GLU A 215 -11.59 -12.90 10.25
C GLU A 215 -12.26 -12.16 9.09
N TRP A 216 -13.59 -11.96 9.16
CA TRP A 216 -14.37 -11.27 8.14
C TRP A 216 -15.00 -9.99 8.68
N HIS A 217 -14.83 -8.91 7.93
CA HIS A 217 -15.57 -7.68 8.09
C HIS A 217 -16.73 -7.63 7.10
N GLN A 218 -17.95 -7.47 7.63
CA GLN A 218 -19.16 -7.32 6.83
C GLN A 218 -19.47 -5.85 6.58
N VAL A 219 -19.60 -5.51 5.30
CA VAL A 219 -20.03 -4.22 4.80
C VAL A 219 -21.47 -4.35 4.29
N LEU A 220 -22.39 -3.62 4.93
CA LEU A 220 -23.80 -3.60 4.54
C LEU A 220 -24.13 -2.35 3.71
N SER A 221 -24.80 -2.55 2.59
CA SER A 221 -25.39 -1.49 1.78
C SER A 221 -26.73 -1.92 1.18
N THR A 222 -27.49 -0.97 0.64
CA THR A 222 -28.82 -1.23 0.05
C THR A 222 -28.92 -0.61 -1.33
N MET A 223 -29.38 -1.39 -2.31
CA MET A 223 -29.77 -0.89 -3.62
C MET A 223 -31.29 -0.64 -3.62
N ASN A 224 -31.67 0.62 -3.73
CA ASN A 224 -33.07 1.02 -3.67
C ASN A 224 -33.77 0.78 -5.01
N ALA A 225 -35.08 0.56 -4.95
CA ALA A 225 -35.94 0.53 -6.13
C ALA A 225 -36.61 1.90 -6.36
N THR A 226 -37.07 2.14 -7.58
CA THR A 226 -37.92 3.28 -7.90
C THR A 226 -39.26 3.16 -7.17
N GLN A 227 -39.83 4.29 -6.76
CA GLN A 227 -41.10 4.32 -6.01
C GLN A 227 -42.26 3.68 -6.79
N SER A 228 -42.22 3.68 -8.13
CA SER A 228 -43.27 3.13 -8.99
C SER A 228 -43.20 1.61 -9.19
N SER A 229 -42.05 0.98 -8.92
CA SER A 229 -41.81 -0.42 -9.31
C SER A 229 -42.43 -1.47 -8.39
N ARG A 230 -42.82 -1.09 -7.16
CA ARG A 230 -43.25 -2.00 -6.08
C ARG A 230 -42.21 -3.08 -5.71
N LEU A 231 -40.98 -3.00 -6.22
CA LEU A 231 -39.90 -3.90 -5.85
C LEU A 231 -39.37 -3.57 -4.46
N ALA A 232 -39.01 -4.59 -3.71
CA ALA A 232 -38.29 -4.42 -2.45
C ALA A 232 -36.83 -4.02 -2.71
N PRO A 233 -36.23 -3.17 -1.87
CA PRO A 233 -34.79 -2.89 -1.93
C PRO A 233 -33.95 -4.16 -1.82
N VAL A 234 -32.80 -4.18 -2.49
CA VAL A 234 -31.85 -5.30 -2.44
C VAL A 234 -30.78 -5.01 -1.40
N GLN A 235 -30.69 -5.84 -0.37
CA GLN A 235 -29.61 -5.76 0.61
C GLN A 235 -28.33 -6.36 -0.01
N CYS A 236 -27.23 -5.66 0.16
CA CYS A 236 -25.94 -6.00 -0.42
C CYS A 236 -24.93 -6.16 0.72
N LEU A 237 -24.48 -7.38 0.93
CA LEU A 237 -23.56 -7.77 2.01
C LEU A 237 -22.22 -8.12 1.36
N LEU A 238 -21.22 -7.28 1.56
CA LEU A 238 -19.85 -7.52 1.09
C LEU A 238 -18.98 -7.91 2.29
N PHE A 239 -18.44 -9.12 2.27
CA PHE A 239 -17.50 -9.63 3.25
C PHE A 239 -16.08 -9.51 2.70
N ILE A 240 -15.21 -8.87 3.48
CA ILE A 240 -13.78 -8.72 3.19
C ILE A 240 -12.97 -9.12 4.43
N PRO A 241 -11.66 -9.39 4.33
CA PRO A 241 -10.87 -9.74 5.51
C PRO A 241 -10.86 -8.61 6.55
N SER A 242 -10.93 -8.97 7.82
CA SER A 242 -11.14 -8.00 8.91
C SER A 242 -9.97 -7.05 9.12
N VAL A 243 -8.76 -7.44 8.70
CA VAL A 243 -7.53 -6.64 8.82
C VAL A 243 -7.63 -5.27 8.16
N GLN A 244 -8.38 -5.13 7.03
CA GLN A 244 -8.60 -3.88 6.27
C GLN A 244 -7.32 -3.10 5.86
N VAL A 245 -6.15 -3.70 6.06
CA VAL A 245 -4.84 -3.19 5.71
C VAL A 245 -4.17 -4.24 4.85
N TYR A 246 -4.06 -3.97 3.55
CA TYR A 246 -3.70 -4.97 2.56
C TYR A 246 -2.40 -4.61 1.86
N PRO A 247 -1.45 -5.55 1.71
CA PRO A 247 -0.30 -5.35 0.84
C PRO A 247 -0.77 -5.21 -0.61
N PHE A 248 -0.31 -4.20 -1.34
CA PHE A 248 -0.72 -4.05 -2.74
C PHE A 248 -0.21 -5.19 -3.65
N SER A 249 0.75 -5.98 -3.18
CA SER A 249 1.27 -7.17 -3.88
C SER A 249 0.37 -8.40 -3.73
N GLU A 250 -0.51 -8.44 -2.74
CA GLU A 250 -1.35 -9.58 -2.41
C GLU A 250 -2.76 -9.49 -3.02
N THR A 251 -3.44 -10.63 -3.05
CA THR A 251 -4.82 -10.75 -3.52
C THR A 251 -5.75 -10.72 -2.31
N ILE A 252 -6.72 -9.81 -2.32
CA ILE A 252 -7.72 -9.66 -1.25
C ILE A 252 -8.94 -10.50 -1.64
N PRO A 253 -9.22 -11.62 -0.95
CA PRO A 253 -10.45 -12.36 -1.18
C PRO A 253 -11.66 -11.55 -0.70
N PHE A 254 -12.82 -11.74 -1.30
CA PHE A 254 -14.07 -11.19 -0.82
C PHE A 254 -15.24 -12.12 -1.15
N HIS A 255 -16.34 -11.97 -0.41
CA HIS A 255 -17.61 -12.64 -0.71
C HIS A 255 -18.71 -11.60 -0.81
N LEU A 256 -19.55 -11.68 -1.84
CA LEU A 256 -20.68 -10.79 -2.05
C LEU A 256 -21.97 -11.59 -2.00
N GLN A 257 -22.89 -11.16 -1.13
CA GLN A 257 -24.23 -11.71 -1.04
C GLN A 257 -25.27 -10.61 -1.31
N LEU A 258 -26.21 -10.87 -2.22
CA LEU A 258 -27.39 -10.04 -2.45
C LEU A 258 -28.61 -10.73 -1.87
N ARG A 259 -29.42 -10.02 -1.08
CA ARG A 259 -30.65 -10.54 -0.46
C ARG A 259 -31.85 -9.67 -0.83
N ALA A 260 -32.88 -10.30 -1.42
CA ALA A 260 -34.17 -9.68 -1.67
C ALA A 260 -35.21 -10.74 -2.08
N PRO A 261 -36.51 -10.41 -2.15
CA PRO A 261 -37.47 -11.26 -2.84
C PRO A 261 -37.06 -11.57 -4.29
N SER A 262 -37.44 -12.72 -4.82
CA SER A 262 -37.05 -13.18 -6.16
C SER A 262 -37.32 -12.15 -7.27
N SER A 263 -38.42 -11.40 -7.15
CA SER A 263 -38.79 -10.34 -8.09
C SER A 263 -37.78 -9.20 -8.16
N SER A 264 -37.13 -8.87 -7.03
CA SER A 264 -36.07 -7.86 -6.96
C SER A 264 -34.71 -8.40 -7.39
N LEU A 265 -34.47 -9.72 -7.29
CA LEU A 265 -33.20 -10.35 -7.71
C LEU A 265 -33.17 -10.77 -9.19
N ALA A 266 -34.33 -10.88 -9.85
CA ALA A 266 -34.43 -11.26 -11.26
C ALA A 266 -33.49 -10.48 -12.20
N PRO A 267 -33.27 -9.15 -12.06
CA PRO A 267 -32.37 -8.39 -12.93
C PRO A 267 -30.88 -8.77 -12.85
N PHE A 268 -30.46 -9.53 -11.84
CA PHE A 268 -29.07 -9.97 -11.65
C PHE A 268 -28.78 -11.34 -12.28
N LEU A 269 -29.81 -12.12 -12.64
CA LEU A 269 -29.69 -13.49 -13.13
C LEU A 269 -29.51 -13.62 -14.66
N ASP A 270 -29.80 -12.57 -15.42
CA ASP A 270 -30.03 -12.59 -16.88
C ASP A 270 -28.75 -12.70 -17.75
N LYS A 271 -27.66 -13.26 -17.21
CA LYS A 271 -26.43 -13.59 -17.95
C LYS A 271 -26.39 -15.02 -18.48
N PHE A 272 -27.33 -15.89 -18.09
CA PHE A 272 -27.23 -17.34 -18.32
C PHE A 272 -28.48 -18.01 -18.90
N ALA A 273 -29.53 -17.28 -19.28
CA ALA A 273 -30.63 -17.90 -19.99
C ALA A 273 -30.20 -18.25 -21.43
N PRO A 274 -30.12 -19.54 -21.82
CA PRO A 274 -30.11 -19.88 -23.23
C PRO A 274 -31.41 -19.36 -23.85
N ASP A 275 -31.29 -18.81 -25.05
CA ASP A 275 -32.39 -18.28 -25.83
C ASP A 275 -33.62 -19.20 -25.80
N HIS A 276 -34.80 -18.57 -25.77
CA HIS A 276 -36.13 -19.11 -26.03
C HIS A 276 -37.02 -19.46 -24.81
N SER A 277 -38.13 -18.68 -24.70
CA SER A 277 -39.52 -19.14 -24.46
C SER A 277 -40.34 -18.60 -23.27
N LEU A 278 -39.93 -17.55 -22.56
CA LEU A 278 -40.81 -16.90 -21.56
C LEU A 278 -41.01 -15.38 -21.78
N PRO A 279 -42.20 -14.84 -21.45
CA PRO A 279 -42.53 -13.44 -21.70
C PRO A 279 -41.60 -12.52 -20.88
N VAL A 280 -40.92 -11.66 -21.62
CA VAL A 280 -39.89 -10.72 -21.18
C VAL A 280 -40.47 -9.76 -20.13
N LEU A 281 -40.18 -10.01 -18.84
CA LEU A 281 -40.16 -8.91 -17.87
C LEU A 281 -39.13 -7.87 -18.33
N PRO A 282 -39.31 -6.57 -18.06
CA PRO A 282 -38.36 -5.54 -18.49
C PRO A 282 -36.98 -5.79 -17.86
N SER A 283 -36.12 -6.52 -18.56
CA SER A 283 -34.86 -7.02 -18.02
C SER A 283 -33.79 -5.93 -18.09
N GLY A 284 -33.87 -5.00 -17.14
CA GLY A 284 -32.79 -4.07 -16.87
C GLY A 284 -31.62 -4.82 -16.25
N LYS A 285 -30.78 -5.48 -17.06
CA LYS A 285 -29.57 -6.19 -16.60
C LYS A 285 -28.73 -5.29 -15.70
N ILE A 286 -28.28 -5.80 -14.56
CA ILE A 286 -27.42 -5.06 -13.63
C ILE A 286 -25.97 -5.51 -13.79
N ASN A 287 -25.08 -4.53 -13.91
CA ASN A 287 -23.64 -4.75 -13.84
C ASN A 287 -23.19 -4.71 -12.38
N ILE A 288 -22.69 -5.84 -11.89
CA ILE A 288 -22.07 -5.98 -10.57
C ILE A 288 -20.56 -5.84 -10.73
N ARG A 289 -19.96 -4.90 -10.01
CA ARG A 289 -18.51 -4.72 -9.97
C ARG A 289 -18.04 -4.53 -8.55
N VAL A 290 -16.92 -5.15 -8.21
CA VAL A 290 -16.15 -4.85 -7.02
C VAL A 290 -14.76 -4.44 -7.49
N TYR A 291 -14.25 -3.30 -7.06
CA TYR A 291 -12.96 -2.80 -7.54
C TYR A 291 -12.24 -1.96 -6.49
N LEU A 292 -10.92 -1.84 -6.62
CA LEU A 292 -10.07 -0.99 -5.79
C LEU A 292 -10.01 0.42 -6.40
N LEU A 293 -10.31 1.43 -5.59
CA LEU A 293 -10.30 2.83 -5.99
C LEU A 293 -9.30 3.63 -5.16
N ARG A 294 -8.35 4.27 -5.84
CA ARG A 294 -7.48 5.28 -5.24
C ARG A 294 -8.06 6.66 -5.42
N GLN A 295 -8.15 7.41 -4.33
CA GLN A 295 -8.52 8.82 -4.31
C GLN A 295 -7.33 9.65 -3.83
N VAL A 296 -6.86 10.56 -4.69
CA VAL A 296 -5.84 11.55 -4.34
C VAL A 296 -6.51 12.89 -4.14
N VAL A 297 -6.39 13.44 -2.94
CA VAL A 297 -6.92 14.74 -2.55
C VAL A 297 -5.77 15.71 -2.38
N VAL A 298 -5.77 16.80 -3.14
CA VAL A 298 -4.80 17.89 -3.05
C VAL A 298 -5.51 19.14 -2.59
N LYS A 299 -4.98 19.82 -1.58
CA LYS A 299 -5.46 21.10 -1.05
C LYS A 299 -4.36 22.15 -1.20
N VAL A 300 -4.68 23.23 -1.90
CA VAL A 300 -3.79 24.38 -2.13
C VAL A 300 -4.61 25.62 -1.80
N PHE A 301 -4.27 26.29 -0.69
CA PHE A 301 -5.11 27.35 -0.09
C PHE A 301 -6.55 26.83 0.15
N GLU A 302 -7.57 27.59 -0.27
CA GLU A 302 -8.98 27.21 -0.17
C GLU A 302 -9.45 26.29 -1.31
N LYS A 303 -8.58 25.96 -2.28
CA LYS A 303 -8.93 25.13 -3.42
C LYS A 303 -8.58 23.67 -3.15
N GLN A 304 -9.53 22.78 -3.42
CA GLN A 304 -9.37 21.34 -3.34
C GLN A 304 -9.53 20.71 -4.73
N LYS A 305 -8.61 19.80 -5.09
CA LYS A 305 -8.78 18.89 -6.22
C LYS A 305 -8.83 17.45 -5.75
N VAL A 306 -9.68 16.67 -6.40
CA VAL A 306 -9.82 15.23 -6.15
C VAL A 306 -9.58 14.51 -7.46
N SER A 307 -8.62 13.60 -7.47
CA SER A 307 -8.40 12.63 -8.55
C SER A 307 -8.82 11.26 -8.05
N LYS A 308 -9.56 10.52 -8.88
CA LYS A 308 -10.00 9.15 -8.60
C LYS A 308 -9.49 8.26 -9.72
N ARG A 309 -8.93 7.11 -9.37
CA ARG A 309 -8.40 6.12 -10.32
C ARG A 309 -8.72 4.72 -9.82
N ILE A 310 -9.26 3.87 -10.70
CA ILE A 310 -9.39 2.44 -10.42
C ILE A 310 -7.99 1.83 -10.53
N ILE A 311 -7.58 1.15 -9.47
CA ILE A 311 -6.24 0.57 -9.32
C ILE A 311 -6.28 -0.96 -9.21
N GLY A 312 -7.43 -1.57 -9.47
CA GLY A 312 -7.62 -3.02 -9.45
C GLY A 312 -9.08 -3.36 -9.69
N GLU A 313 -9.37 -4.32 -10.56
CA GLU A 313 -10.74 -4.80 -10.83
C GLU A 313 -10.91 -6.18 -10.20
N GLY A 314 -12.03 -6.40 -9.51
CA GLY A 314 -12.34 -7.66 -8.87
C GLY A 314 -12.88 -8.69 -9.84
N LYS A 315 -12.44 -9.94 -9.69
CA LYS A 315 -13.05 -11.08 -10.37
C LYS A 315 -14.16 -11.64 -9.49
N LEU A 316 -15.36 -11.80 -10.03
CA LEU A 316 -16.48 -12.46 -9.33
C LEU A 316 -16.75 -13.83 -9.96
N THR A 317 -16.92 -14.84 -9.12
CA THR A 317 -17.28 -16.21 -9.48
C THR A 317 -18.46 -16.63 -8.61
N TYR A 318 -19.47 -17.28 -9.17
CA TYR A 318 -20.59 -17.77 -8.36
C TYR A 318 -20.12 -18.82 -7.36
N SER A 319 -20.60 -18.72 -6.13
CA SER A 319 -20.30 -19.68 -5.06
C SER A 319 -21.15 -20.95 -5.27
N SER A 320 -20.55 -22.02 -5.81
CA SER A 320 -21.17 -23.34 -6.07
C SER A 320 -22.18 -23.37 -7.25
N PRO A 321 -22.45 -24.54 -7.88
CA PRO A 321 -22.97 -24.57 -9.24
C PRO A 321 -24.37 -23.97 -9.28
N LEU A 322 -24.56 -23.02 -10.20
CA LEU A 322 -25.88 -22.62 -10.68
C LEU A 322 -26.62 -23.92 -11.03
N PRO A 323 -27.69 -24.29 -10.30
CA PRO A 323 -28.34 -25.56 -10.58
C PRO A 323 -28.93 -25.52 -11.99
N ASP A 324 -28.66 -26.58 -12.77
CA ASP A 324 -29.00 -26.73 -14.21
C ASP A 324 -30.48 -26.49 -14.55
N ASN A 325 -31.35 -26.40 -13.54
CA ASN A 325 -32.70 -25.91 -13.65
C ASN A 325 -32.88 -24.66 -12.79
N HIS A 326 -33.00 -23.50 -13.44
CA HIS A 326 -33.35 -22.19 -12.86
C HIS A 326 -34.64 -22.20 -11.97
N HIS A 327 -35.36 -23.32 -11.91
CA HIS A 327 -36.51 -23.56 -11.04
C HIS A 327 -36.17 -24.01 -9.61
N SER A 328 -34.90 -24.25 -9.28
CA SER A 328 -34.49 -24.86 -8.00
C SER A 328 -34.03 -23.87 -6.91
N TYR A 329 -34.21 -22.56 -7.10
CA TYR A 329 -34.29 -21.60 -5.97
C TYR A 329 -35.43 -21.93 -4.98
N ARG A 330 -36.23 -22.97 -5.23
CA ARG A 330 -37.42 -23.33 -4.47
C ARG A 330 -37.26 -24.21 -3.24
N ASN A 331 -36.08 -24.79 -2.95
CA ASN A 331 -36.06 -25.95 -2.05
C ASN A 331 -35.26 -25.82 -0.75
N VAL A 332 -35.17 -24.62 -0.15
CA VAL A 332 -35.37 -24.46 1.30
C VAL A 332 -35.95 -23.07 1.54
N PRO A 333 -37.24 -22.92 1.88
CA PRO A 333 -37.74 -21.64 2.36
C PRO A 333 -37.03 -21.34 3.68
N LEU A 334 -36.15 -20.35 3.68
CA LEU A 334 -35.72 -19.65 4.89
C LEU A 334 -36.91 -18.80 5.40
N GLY A 335 -38.08 -19.40 5.62
CA GLY A 335 -39.27 -18.86 6.29
C GLY A 335 -39.92 -17.54 5.79
N GLU A 336 -39.24 -16.71 4.99
CA GLU A 336 -39.53 -15.27 4.92
C GLU A 336 -39.68 -14.71 3.48
N GLY A 337 -39.60 -15.55 2.44
CA GLY A 337 -39.77 -15.10 1.05
C GLY A 337 -38.61 -14.24 0.50
N ILE A 338 -37.43 -14.36 1.10
CA ILE A 338 -36.19 -13.68 0.69
C ILE A 338 -35.24 -14.73 0.08
N ASP A 339 -34.77 -14.44 -1.14
CA ASP A 339 -33.75 -15.23 -1.83
C ASP A 339 -32.36 -14.60 -1.65
N CYS A 340 -31.31 -15.39 -1.94
CA CYS A 340 -29.91 -14.96 -1.89
C CYS A 340 -29.20 -15.25 -3.22
N LEU A 341 -28.28 -14.38 -3.62
CA LEU A 341 -27.29 -14.63 -4.66
C LEU A 341 -25.89 -14.40 -4.11
N ASP A 342 -25.00 -15.36 -4.34
CA ASP A 342 -23.68 -15.42 -3.69
C ASP A 342 -22.55 -15.51 -4.73
N TRP A 343 -21.52 -14.70 -4.51
CA TRP A 343 -20.28 -14.69 -5.30
C TRP A 343 -19.06 -14.69 -4.40
N ASP A 344 -18.09 -15.52 -4.75
CA ASP A 344 -16.72 -15.41 -4.28
C ASP A 344 -15.92 -14.57 -5.26
N GLY A 345 -14.98 -13.78 -4.75
CA GLY A 345 -14.16 -12.95 -5.60
C GLY A 345 -12.81 -12.60 -5.03
N GLU A 346 -11.99 -12.05 -5.90
CA GLU A 346 -10.61 -11.69 -5.63
C GLU A 346 -10.34 -10.29 -6.17
N LEU A 347 -9.69 -9.44 -5.37
CA LEU A 347 -9.20 -8.11 -5.75
C LEU A 347 -7.67 -8.10 -5.73
N ARG A 348 -7.07 -7.49 -6.74
CA ARG A 348 -5.63 -7.27 -6.78
C ARG A 348 -5.31 -5.90 -7.34
N CYS A 349 -4.28 -5.25 -6.80
CA CYS A 349 -3.79 -4.01 -7.39
C CYS A 349 -3.15 -4.27 -8.76
N THR A 350 -3.22 -3.28 -9.65
CA THR A 350 -2.45 -3.28 -10.89
C THR A 350 -0.96 -3.14 -10.59
N GLU A 351 -0.10 -3.66 -11.48
CA GLU A 351 1.35 -3.71 -11.25
C GLU A 351 2.02 -2.32 -11.17
N ASP A 352 1.36 -1.28 -11.68
CA ASP A 352 1.85 0.09 -11.61
C ASP A 352 1.59 0.78 -10.25
N VAL A 353 0.89 0.11 -9.33
CA VAL A 353 0.70 0.60 -7.96
C VAL A 353 1.96 0.32 -7.15
N THR A 354 2.75 1.36 -6.93
CA THR A 354 4.04 1.28 -6.21
C THR A 354 4.02 2.02 -4.87
N VAL A 355 2.91 2.64 -4.48
CA VAL A 355 2.85 3.46 -3.26
C VAL A 355 1.59 3.12 -2.48
N GLY A 356 1.72 2.95 -1.16
CA GLY A 356 0.59 2.74 -0.25
C GLY A 356 -0.22 4.01 0.03
N SER A 357 -1.20 3.91 0.91
CA SER A 357 -1.96 5.09 1.37
C SER A 357 -1.09 5.96 2.30
N PHE A 358 -1.12 7.27 2.13
CA PHE A 358 -0.42 8.21 3.01
C PHE A 358 -1.14 9.56 3.05
N ALA A 359 -0.83 10.39 4.04
CA ALA A 359 -1.37 11.73 4.13
C ALA A 359 -0.36 12.71 4.73
N THR A 360 -0.36 13.90 4.15
CA THR A 360 0.13 15.16 4.71
C THR A 360 -1.07 16.12 4.79
N ASN A 361 -0.91 17.30 5.38
CA ASN A 361 -1.94 18.31 5.51
C ASN A 361 -2.51 18.73 4.13
N PRO A 362 -1.67 19.07 3.12
CA PRO A 362 -2.18 19.45 1.81
C PRO A 362 -2.34 18.29 0.81
N LEU A 363 -1.91 17.06 1.11
CA LEU A 363 -2.01 15.91 0.19
C LEU A 363 -2.47 14.64 0.92
N SER A 364 -3.51 13.97 0.43
CA SER A 364 -3.93 12.66 0.96
C SER A 364 -4.19 11.67 -0.15
N VAL A 365 -3.60 10.48 -0.03
CA VAL A 365 -3.84 9.31 -0.88
C VAL A 365 -4.63 8.30 -0.05
N LYS A 366 -5.87 8.05 -0.44
CA LYS A 366 -6.81 7.14 0.23
C LYS A 366 -7.23 6.04 -0.73
N ASP A 367 -7.41 4.84 -0.20
CA ASP A 367 -7.80 3.67 -0.99
C ASP A 367 -9.14 3.11 -0.48
N PHE A 368 -9.93 2.55 -1.39
CA PHE A 368 -11.27 2.03 -1.10
C PHE A 368 -11.51 0.71 -1.83
N ILE A 369 -12.24 -0.20 -1.21
CA ILE A 369 -12.98 -1.25 -1.92
C ILE A 369 -14.35 -0.68 -2.27
N VAL A 370 -14.71 -0.74 -3.55
CA VAL A 370 -15.96 -0.16 -4.06
C VAL A 370 -16.85 -1.27 -4.60
N LEU A 371 -18.05 -1.42 -4.02
CA LEU A 371 -19.13 -2.20 -4.60
C LEU A 371 -19.98 -1.27 -5.48
N SER A 372 -20.16 -1.63 -6.75
CA SER A 372 -20.94 -0.87 -7.72
C SER A 372 -21.98 -1.77 -8.39
N LEU A 373 -23.24 -1.38 -8.25
CA LEU A 373 -24.40 -2.02 -8.85
C LEU A 373 -25.05 -1.01 -9.81
N GLU A 374 -24.80 -1.16 -11.11
CA GLU A 374 -25.26 -0.20 -12.11
C GLU A 374 -26.18 -0.88 -13.13
N PRO A 375 -27.43 -0.43 -13.29
CA PRO A 375 -28.28 -0.88 -14.38
C PRO A 375 -27.67 -0.55 -15.74
N LEU A 376 -27.58 -1.52 -16.64
CA LEU A 376 -27.13 -1.31 -18.03
C LEU A 376 -28.11 -0.43 -18.82
N GLN A 377 -29.39 -0.41 -18.42
CA GLN A 377 -30.43 0.42 -19.00
C GLN A 377 -31.18 1.16 -17.88
N PRO A 378 -30.62 2.27 -17.33
CA PRO A 378 -31.16 2.94 -16.15
C PRO A 378 -32.63 3.38 -16.27
N LEU A 379 -33.08 3.74 -17.46
CA LEU A 379 -34.47 4.17 -17.71
C LEU A 379 -35.48 3.01 -17.72
N LYS A 380 -35.01 1.77 -17.90
CA LYS A 380 -35.84 0.56 -17.98
C LYS A 380 -35.72 -0.33 -16.75
N CYS A 381 -34.67 -0.13 -15.95
CA CYS A 381 -34.46 -0.89 -14.73
C CYS A 381 -35.20 -0.24 -13.56
N PRO A 382 -36.04 -0.99 -12.84
CA PRO A 382 -36.71 -0.48 -11.64
C PRO A 382 -35.75 -0.31 -10.44
N LEU A 383 -34.52 -0.84 -10.50
CA LEU A 383 -33.52 -0.69 -9.45
C LEU A 383 -32.60 0.51 -9.76
N LEU A 384 -32.32 1.32 -8.74
CA LEU A 384 -31.49 2.51 -8.84
C LEU A 384 -30.01 2.15 -8.68
N ALA A 385 -29.15 2.77 -9.49
CA ALA A 385 -27.70 2.59 -9.38
C ALA A 385 -27.22 2.85 -7.95
N SER A 386 -26.36 1.97 -7.43
CA SER A 386 -25.80 2.09 -6.08
C SER A 386 -24.29 1.90 -6.11
N LYS A 387 -23.59 2.71 -5.31
CA LYS A 387 -22.15 2.62 -5.09
C LYS A 387 -21.85 2.76 -3.61
N TYR A 388 -21.10 1.82 -3.07
CA TYR A 388 -20.62 1.87 -1.71
C TYR A 388 -19.10 1.93 -1.69
N PHE A 389 -18.53 2.82 -0.87
CA PHE A 389 -17.10 3.04 -0.76
C PHE A 389 -16.63 2.63 0.64
N HIS A 390 -16.01 1.47 0.75
CA HIS A 390 -15.43 1.01 2.01
C HIS A 390 -13.95 1.44 2.10
N PRO A 391 -13.55 2.28 3.07
CA PRO A 391 -12.17 2.72 3.19
C PRO A 391 -11.26 1.58 3.63
N ILE A 392 -10.11 1.46 2.98
CA ILE A 392 -9.06 0.48 3.33
C ILE A 392 -7.70 1.19 3.36
N ARG A 393 -6.66 0.49 3.82
CA ARG A 393 -5.29 0.96 3.69
C ARG A 393 -4.49 0.00 2.84
N LEU A 394 -3.81 0.51 1.82
CA LEU A 394 -2.82 -0.26 1.07
C LEU A 394 -1.43 -0.03 1.64
N VAL A 395 -0.67 -1.11 1.84
CA VAL A 395 0.69 -1.12 2.39
C VAL A 395 1.66 -1.81 1.42
N THR A 396 2.96 -1.66 1.66
CA THR A 396 4.01 -2.06 0.70
C THR A 396 4.40 -3.52 0.81
N ASP A 397 4.37 -4.06 2.03
CA ASP A 397 4.93 -5.37 2.32
C ASP A 397 3.88 -6.27 2.96
N PRO A 398 3.99 -7.60 2.73
CA PRO A 398 3.13 -8.58 3.38
C PRO A 398 3.31 -8.58 4.90
N TRP A 399 2.39 -9.19 5.62
CA TRP A 399 2.59 -9.41 7.05
C TRP A 399 3.81 -10.32 7.30
N SER A 400 4.45 -10.17 8.46
CA SER A 400 5.57 -11.02 8.88
C SER A 400 5.69 -11.03 10.41
N ASP A 401 5.92 -12.21 11.00
CA ASP A 401 6.16 -12.38 12.45
C ASP A 401 7.38 -11.65 13.00
N HIS A 402 8.30 -11.26 12.12
CA HIS A 402 9.47 -10.52 12.55
C HIS A 402 9.05 -9.12 13.01
N ALA A 403 9.15 -8.88 14.31
CA ALA A 403 9.23 -7.54 14.85
C ALA A 403 10.38 -6.83 14.13
N VAL A 404 10.04 -5.94 13.20
CA VAL A 404 11.02 -5.06 12.58
C VAL A 404 11.48 -4.13 13.71
N THR A 405 12.62 -4.43 14.30
CA THR A 405 13.32 -3.47 15.16
C THR A 405 13.68 -2.29 14.27
N TRP A 406 12.96 -1.18 14.45
CA TRP A 406 13.02 0.05 13.65
C TRP A 406 14.26 0.89 13.91
#